data_AF-A0A136LRX4-F1
#
_entry.id   AF-A0A136LRX4-F1
#
_cell.length_a   1.000
_cell.length_b   1.000
_cell.length_c   1.000
_cell.angle_alpha   90.00
_cell.angle_beta   90.00
_cell.angle_gamma   90.00
#
_symmetry.space_group_name_H-M   'P 1'
#
loop_
_entity.id
_entity.type
_entity.pdbx_description
1 polymer ?
#
loop_
_entity_poly.entity_id
_entity_poly.type
_entity_poly.pdbx_seq_one_letter_code
_entity_poly.pdbx_strand_id
1 'polypeptide(L)'
;MDRREAIQKASLILGYAITGPTLAGVLSGCKATPEAGFTPVFFSNEQGVLIEALAEIIIPKTGTPGAREAGVPQFIDTLIANVYTQEQKDKFINDLVVFDTGAKGSTGNSFIQCTPEEQVQYFEAHHTKALKEATEGGPTGW
;
A
#
# COMPACT_ATOMS: atom_id res chain seq x y z
N MET A 1 54.16 7.63 19.73
CA MET A 1 52.97 6.79 19.48
C MET A 1 52.23 6.59 20.79
N ASP A 2 51.14 7.31 20.99
CA ASP A 2 50.42 7.33 22.27
C ASP A 2 49.40 6.19 22.36
N ARG A 3 49.78 5.16 23.12
CA ARG A 3 48.93 4.03 23.50
C ARG A 3 47.56 4.44 24.10
N ARG A 4 47.46 5.62 24.70
CA ARG A 4 46.20 6.16 25.24
C ARG A 4 45.24 6.62 24.15
N GLU A 5 45.76 7.21 23.08
CA GLU A 5 44.95 7.71 21.96
C GLU A 5 44.38 6.56 21.12
N ALA A 6 45.14 5.47 20.98
CA ALA A 6 44.67 4.25 20.33
C ALA A 6 43.49 3.60 21.09
N ILE A 7 43.54 3.58 22.43
CA ILE A 7 42.46 3.02 23.26
C ILE A 7 41.20 3.90 23.18
N GLN A 8 41.34 5.23 23.14
CA GLN A 8 40.21 6.15 23.00
C GLN A 8 39.53 6.07 21.62
N LYS A 9 40.32 5.91 20.55
CA LYS A 9 39.76 5.75 19.19
C LYS A 9 39.09 4.38 19.01
N ALA A 10 39.65 3.33 19.61
CA ALA A 10 39.06 1.99 19.56
C ALA A 10 37.71 1.92 20.31
N SER A 11 37.59 2.59 21.45
CA SER A 11 36.32 2.64 22.20
C SER A 11 35.25 3.49 21.49
N LEU A 12 35.64 4.57 20.80
CA LEU A 12 34.73 5.34 19.94
C LEU A 12 34.17 4.50 18.77
N ILE A 13 35.01 3.73 18.08
CA ILE A 13 34.58 2.87 16.96
C ILE A 13 33.64 1.77 17.46
N LEU A 14 33.95 1.13 18.59
CA LEU A 14 33.13 0.08 19.17
C LEU A 14 31.78 0.61 19.68
N GLY A 15 31.77 1.79 20.31
CA GLY A 15 30.54 2.44 20.77
C GLY A 15 29.60 2.82 19.62
N TYR A 16 30.15 3.23 18.48
CA TYR A 16 29.39 3.57 17.27
C TYR A 16 28.80 2.33 16.58
N ALA A 17 29.54 1.22 16.55
CA ALA A 17 29.08 -0.04 15.96
C ALA A 17 27.88 -0.66 16.69
N ILE A 18 27.75 -0.42 18.00
CA ILE A 18 26.70 -1.02 18.83
C ILE A 18 25.40 -0.20 18.80
N THR A 19 25.47 1.11 18.62
CA THR A 19 24.30 2.02 18.65
C THR A 19 23.72 2.34 17.28
N GLY A 20 24.47 2.12 16.19
CA GLY A 20 23.97 2.34 14.81
C GLY A 20 22.75 1.48 14.43
N PRO A 21 22.75 0.15 14.67
CA PRO A 21 21.64 -0.71 14.25
C PRO A 21 20.36 -0.54 15.09
N THR A 22 20.48 -0.16 16.37
CA THR A 22 19.32 -0.02 17.27
C THR A 22 18.50 1.22 16.93
N LEU A 23 19.13 2.30 16.47
CA LEU A 23 18.44 3.49 15.95
C LEU A 23 17.61 3.18 14.69
N ALA A 24 18.10 2.34 13.78
CA ALA A 24 17.36 1.92 12.59
C ALA A 24 16.12 1.05 12.95
N GLY A 25 16.24 0.18 13.96
CA GLY A 25 15.12 -0.63 14.46
C GLY A 25 14.04 0.19 15.17
N VAL A 26 14.43 1.21 15.93
CA VAL A 26 13.48 2.10 16.64
C VAL A 26 12.77 3.06 15.67
N LEU A 27 13.46 3.56 14.63
CA LEU A 27 12.82 4.38 13.58
C LEU A 27 11.76 3.60 12.78
N SER A 28 11.97 2.28 12.60
CA SER A 28 11.02 1.41 11.91
C SER A 28 9.73 1.17 12.69
N GLY A 29 9.73 1.40 14.01
CA GLY A 29 8.54 1.29 14.87
C GLY A 29 7.63 2.52 14.87
N CYS A 30 8.09 3.65 14.32
CA CYS A 30 7.32 4.90 14.21
C CYS A 30 6.83 5.16 12.78
N LYS A 31 6.46 4.12 12.02
CA LYS A 31 5.67 4.35 10.81
C LYS A 31 4.28 4.77 11.27
N ALA A 32 3.94 6.04 11.06
CA ALA A 32 2.56 6.50 11.20
C ALA A 32 1.66 5.52 10.45
N THR A 33 0.60 5.04 11.10
CA THR A 33 -0.42 4.25 10.41
C THR A 33 -0.90 5.09 9.24
N PRO A 34 -0.75 4.61 7.99
CA PRO A 34 -1.19 5.39 6.85
C PRO A 34 -2.68 5.65 7.01
N GLU A 35 -3.07 6.92 6.88
CA GLU A 35 -4.47 7.35 6.92
C GLU A 35 -4.90 7.74 5.50
N ALA A 36 -6.16 7.44 5.17
CA ALA A 36 -6.72 7.86 3.90
C ALA A 36 -6.76 9.40 3.82
N GLY A 37 -6.46 9.95 2.65
CA GLY A 37 -6.51 11.39 2.37
C GLY A 37 -7.93 11.99 2.36
N PHE A 38 -8.95 11.17 2.61
CA PHE A 38 -10.35 11.52 2.74
C PHE A 38 -10.96 10.80 3.94
N THR A 39 -12.09 11.27 4.45
CA THR A 39 -12.84 10.57 5.51
C THR A 39 -13.77 9.55 4.87
N PRO A 40 -13.52 8.24 5.01
CA PRO A 40 -14.38 7.23 4.41
C PRO A 40 -15.73 7.16 5.09
N VAL A 41 -16.79 6.97 4.30
CA VAL A 41 -18.17 6.77 4.75
C VAL A 41 -18.60 5.31 4.68
N PHE A 42 -18.02 4.51 3.77
CA PHE A 42 -18.30 3.09 3.64
C PHE A 42 -17.10 2.22 4.02
N PHE A 43 -15.91 2.55 3.51
CA PHE A 43 -14.70 1.79 3.82
C PHE A 43 -14.20 2.00 5.26
N SER A 44 -13.45 1.04 5.79
CA SER A 44 -12.58 1.31 6.93
C SER A 44 -11.43 2.24 6.50
N ASN A 45 -10.72 2.83 7.47
CA ASN A 45 -9.56 3.67 7.15
C ASN A 45 -8.50 2.90 6.35
N GLU A 46 -8.18 1.67 6.77
CA GLU A 46 -7.22 0.79 6.08
C GLU A 46 -7.64 0.46 4.64
N GLN A 47 -8.94 0.18 4.44
CA GLN A 47 -9.49 -0.05 3.11
C GLN A 47 -9.48 1.22 2.25
N GLY A 48 -9.76 2.38 2.84
CA GLY A 48 -9.67 3.67 2.17
C GLY A 48 -8.26 3.96 1.66
N VAL A 49 -7.24 3.68 2.47
CA VAL A 49 -5.82 3.79 2.07
C VAL A 49 -5.51 2.85 0.91
N LEU A 50 -6.03 1.62 0.95
CA LEU A 50 -5.86 0.65 -0.13
C LEU A 50 -6.48 1.13 -1.45
N ILE A 51 -7.73 1.61 -1.40
CA ILE A 51 -8.43 2.14 -2.56
C ILE A 51 -7.72 3.38 -3.10
N GLU A 52 -7.22 4.25 -2.24
CA GLU A 52 -6.47 5.43 -2.62
C GLU A 52 -5.16 5.09 -3.35
N ALA A 53 -4.42 4.10 -2.87
CA ALA A 53 -3.20 3.63 -3.54
C ALA A 53 -3.52 2.99 -4.91
N LEU A 54 -4.55 2.14 -4.97
CA LEU A 54 -4.97 1.49 -6.21
C LEU A 54 -5.44 2.51 -7.25
N ALA A 55 -6.25 3.49 -6.84
CA ALA A 55 -6.73 4.54 -7.73
C ALA A 55 -5.56 5.37 -8.28
N GLU A 56 -4.57 5.70 -7.44
CA GLU A 56 -3.37 6.44 -7.86
C GLU A 56 -2.48 5.64 -8.82
N ILE A 57 -2.38 4.31 -8.67
CA ILE A 57 -1.67 3.46 -9.62
C ILE A 57 -2.37 3.46 -10.99
N ILE A 58 -3.70 3.47 -11.01
CA ILE A 58 -4.50 3.46 -12.26
C ILE A 58 -4.44 4.82 -12.96
N ILE A 59 -4.56 5.92 -12.21
CA ILE A 59 -4.50 7.29 -12.73
C ILE A 59 -3.40 8.03 -11.97
N PRO A 60 -2.13 7.81 -12.32
CA PRO A 60 -1.03 8.47 -11.65
C PRO A 60 -1.01 9.95 -11.99
N LYS A 61 -0.52 10.76 -11.05
CA LYS A 61 -0.19 12.15 -11.33
C LYS A 61 0.82 12.26 -12.46
N THR A 62 0.53 13.11 -13.44
CA THR A 62 1.44 13.44 -14.55
C THR A 62 1.51 14.96 -14.71
N GLY A 63 1.31 15.50 -15.92
CA GLY A 63 1.10 16.94 -16.14
C GLY A 63 -0.27 17.42 -15.66
N THR A 64 -1.16 16.49 -15.31
CA THR A 64 -2.49 16.74 -14.72
C THR A 64 -2.59 16.05 -13.35
N PRO A 65 -3.55 16.47 -12.50
CA PRO A 65 -3.81 15.81 -11.22
C PRO A 65 -4.06 14.31 -11.36
N GLY A 66 -3.49 13.52 -10.44
CA GLY A 66 -3.73 12.07 -10.32
C GLY A 66 -5.08 11.76 -9.64
N ALA A 67 -5.42 10.48 -9.50
CA ALA A 67 -6.68 10.04 -8.89
C ALA A 67 -6.90 10.60 -7.49
N ARG A 68 -5.86 10.61 -6.66
CA ARG A 68 -5.92 11.12 -5.29
C ARG A 68 -6.25 12.60 -5.26
N GLU A 69 -5.56 13.39 -6.07
CA GLU A 69 -5.77 14.84 -6.17
C GLU A 69 -7.12 15.18 -6.82
N ALA A 70 -7.61 14.32 -7.71
CA ALA A 70 -8.91 14.46 -8.35
C ALA A 70 -10.09 13.98 -7.47
N GLY A 71 -9.83 13.44 -6.27
CA GLY A 71 -10.89 12.99 -5.35
C GLY A 71 -11.57 11.69 -5.77
N VAL A 72 -10.96 10.90 -6.65
CA VAL A 72 -11.50 9.62 -7.13
C VAL A 72 -11.77 8.63 -5.99
N PRO A 73 -10.89 8.47 -4.97
CA PRO A 73 -11.15 7.52 -3.87
C PRO A 73 -12.42 7.85 -3.09
N GLN A 74 -12.64 9.13 -2.77
CA GLN A 74 -13.84 9.60 -2.08
C GLN A 74 -15.11 9.41 -2.92
N PHE A 75 -15.00 9.58 -4.24
CA PHE A 75 -16.10 9.31 -5.15
C PHE A 75 -16.47 7.81 -5.15
N ILE A 76 -15.48 6.91 -5.23
CA ILE A 76 -15.70 5.45 -5.18
C ILE A 76 -16.40 5.05 -3.89
N ASP A 77 -15.91 5.53 -2.75
CA ASP A 77 -16.48 5.26 -1.43
C ASP A 77 -17.94 5.72 -1.33
N THR A 78 -18.24 6.94 -1.79
CA THR A 78 -19.60 7.50 -1.81
C THR A 78 -20.52 6.74 -2.77
N LEU A 79 -20.00 6.35 -3.94
CA LEU A 79 -20.75 5.59 -4.94
C LEU A 79 -21.19 4.24 -4.37
N ILE A 80 -20.26 3.49 -3.79
CA ILE A 80 -20.56 2.17 -3.22
C ILE A 80 -21.50 2.32 -2.03
N ALA A 81 -21.30 3.31 -1.16
CA ALA A 81 -22.16 3.56 -0.01
C ALA A 81 -23.64 3.73 -0.42
N ASN A 82 -23.91 4.47 -1.50
CA ASN A 82 -25.26 4.90 -1.86
C ASN A 82 -25.92 4.11 -2.98
N VAL A 83 -25.15 3.50 -3.89
CA VAL A 83 -25.67 2.88 -5.12
C VAL A 83 -25.68 1.35 -5.05
N TYR A 84 -24.71 0.75 -4.37
CA TYR A 84 -24.56 -0.71 -4.37
C TYR A 84 -25.57 -1.37 -3.43
N THR A 85 -26.08 -2.53 -3.83
CA THR A 85 -26.86 -3.41 -2.94
C THR A 85 -25.97 -3.98 -1.84
N GLN A 86 -26.56 -4.49 -0.76
CA GLN A 86 -25.78 -5.09 0.33
C GLN A 86 -24.90 -6.25 -0.16
N GLU A 87 -25.45 -7.11 -1.04
CA GLU A 87 -24.71 -8.21 -1.64
C GLU A 87 -23.49 -7.72 -2.45
N GLN A 88 -23.66 -6.65 -3.23
CA GLN A 88 -22.56 -6.05 -3.98
C GLN A 88 -21.50 -5.42 -3.07
N LYS A 89 -21.92 -4.77 -1.98
CA LYS A 89 -21.01 -4.20 -0.96
C LYS A 89 -20.17 -5.30 -0.31
N ASP A 90 -20.82 -6.37 0.15
CA ASP A 90 -20.15 -7.49 0.81
C ASP A 90 -19.18 -8.18 -0.15
N LYS A 91 -19.60 -8.39 -1.41
CA LYS A 91 -18.72 -8.92 -2.44
C LYS A 91 -17.50 -8.03 -2.67
N PHE A 92 -17.69 -6.72 -2.80
CA PHE A 92 -16.59 -5.79 -3.01
C PHE A 92 -15.56 -5.82 -1.88
N ILE A 93 -16.03 -5.83 -0.63
CA ILE A 93 -15.15 -5.92 0.55
C ILE A 93 -14.40 -7.27 0.57
N ASN A 94 -15.09 -8.37 0.27
CA ASN A 94 -14.45 -9.68 0.20
C ASN A 94 -13.36 -9.73 -0.88
N ASP A 95 -13.66 -9.21 -2.08
CA ASP A 95 -12.68 -9.16 -3.17
C ASP A 95 -11.46 -8.29 -2.79
N LEU A 96 -11.69 -7.18 -2.08
CA LEU A 96 -10.61 -6.31 -1.59
C LEU A 96 -9.73 -7.02 -0.54
N VAL A 97 -10.33 -7.80 0.37
CA VAL A 97 -9.60 -8.61 1.36
C VAL A 97 -8.80 -9.72 0.68
N VAL A 98 -9.37 -10.38 -0.33
CA VAL A 98 -8.69 -11.41 -1.11
C VAL A 98 -7.49 -10.83 -1.85
N PHE A 99 -7.63 -9.64 -2.44
CA PHE A 99 -6.53 -8.93 -3.10
C PHE A 99 -5.37 -8.64 -2.14
N ASP A 100 -5.65 -8.03 -0.98
CA ASP A 100 -4.59 -7.69 -0.02
C ASP A 100 -3.93 -8.94 0.60
N THR A 101 -4.73 -9.99 0.84
CA THR A 101 -4.22 -11.30 1.28
C THR A 101 -3.32 -11.93 0.22
N GLY A 102 -3.69 -11.81 -1.05
CA GLY A 102 -2.90 -12.27 -2.19
C GLY A 102 -1.57 -11.51 -2.33
N ALA A 103 -1.58 -10.20 -2.09
CA ALA A 103 -0.37 -9.38 -2.05
C ALA A 103 0.57 -9.89 -0.95
N LYS A 104 0.04 -10.08 0.27
CA LYS A 104 0.78 -10.64 1.40
C LYS A 104 1.34 -12.04 1.14
N GLY A 105 0.60 -12.90 0.45
CA GLY A 105 1.08 -14.22 0.06
C GLY A 105 2.21 -14.18 -0.98
N SER A 106 2.26 -13.14 -1.82
CA SER A 106 3.23 -13.03 -2.92
C SER A 106 4.51 -12.29 -2.52
N THR A 107 4.39 -11.24 -1.68
CA THR A 107 5.49 -10.32 -1.33
C THR A 107 5.91 -10.43 0.14
N GLY A 108 5.12 -11.12 0.98
CA GLY A 108 5.31 -11.19 2.43
C GLY A 108 4.73 -10.01 3.21
N ASN A 109 4.26 -8.96 2.53
CA ASN A 109 3.74 -7.71 3.11
C ASN A 109 2.33 -7.42 2.59
N SER A 110 1.47 -6.73 3.36
CA SER A 110 0.22 -6.22 2.78
C SER A 110 0.53 -5.26 1.63
N PHE A 111 -0.41 -5.06 0.71
CA PHE A 111 -0.18 -4.27 -0.50
C PHE A 111 0.39 -2.88 -0.18
N ILE A 112 -0.16 -2.20 0.83
CA ILE A 112 0.28 -0.87 1.26
C ILE A 112 1.68 -0.86 1.91
N GLN A 113 2.15 -2.01 2.38
CA GLN A 113 3.48 -2.16 2.96
C GLN A 113 4.55 -2.54 1.92
N CYS A 114 4.15 -2.92 0.70
CA CYS A 114 5.07 -3.16 -0.42
C CYS A 114 5.76 -1.87 -0.90
N THR A 115 6.89 -2.03 -1.57
CA THR A 115 7.53 -0.92 -2.31
C THR A 115 6.64 -0.48 -3.49
N PRO A 116 6.77 0.77 -3.97
CA PRO A 116 6.00 1.25 -5.13
C PRO A 116 6.14 0.35 -6.36
N GLU A 117 7.34 -0.16 -6.63
CA GLU A 117 7.60 -1.07 -7.74
C GLU A 117 6.90 -2.42 -7.56
N GLU A 118 6.93 -2.99 -6.36
CA GLU A 118 6.22 -4.24 -6.05
C GLU A 118 4.69 -4.07 -6.14
N GLN A 119 4.16 -2.92 -5.72
CA GLN A 119 2.74 -2.60 -5.83
C GLN A 119 2.28 -2.57 -7.29
N VAL A 120 3.02 -1.87 -8.16
CA VAL A 120 2.72 -1.79 -9.60
C VAL A 120 2.83 -3.17 -10.24
N GLN A 121 3.90 -3.93 -9.97
CA GLN A 121 4.07 -5.27 -10.53
C GLN A 121 2.96 -6.23 -10.11
N TYR A 122 2.59 -6.22 -8.82
CA TYR A 122 1.51 -7.06 -8.31
C TYR A 122 0.17 -6.67 -8.96
N PHE A 123 -0.12 -5.37 -9.05
CA PHE A 123 -1.31 -4.86 -9.70
C PHE A 123 -1.38 -5.25 -11.18
N GLU A 124 -0.31 -5.03 -11.95
CA GLU A 124 -0.24 -5.35 -13.39
C GLU A 124 -0.42 -6.85 -13.66
N ALA A 125 0.18 -7.71 -12.84
CA ALA A 125 0.02 -9.14 -12.95
C ALA A 125 -1.45 -9.55 -12.76
N HIS A 126 -2.11 -8.99 -11.74
CA HIS A 126 -3.51 -9.27 -11.45
C HIS A 126 -4.46 -8.68 -12.51
N HIS A 127 -4.18 -7.47 -12.98
CA HIS A 127 -4.92 -6.80 -14.05
C HIS A 127 -4.84 -7.58 -15.38
N THR A 128 -3.65 -8.03 -15.77
CA THR A 128 -3.45 -8.82 -16.99
C THR A 128 -4.19 -10.15 -16.92
N LYS A 129 -4.17 -10.80 -15.75
CA LYS A 129 -4.93 -12.04 -15.52
C LYS A 129 -6.43 -11.80 -15.67
N ALA A 130 -6.97 -10.76 -15.04
CA ALA A 130 -8.38 -10.40 -15.14
C ALA A 130 -8.81 -10.08 -16.58
N LEU A 131 -7.97 -9.39 -17.36
CA LEU A 131 -8.24 -9.13 -18.78
C LEU A 131 -8.31 -10.42 -19.60
N LYS A 132 -7.39 -11.37 -19.39
CA LYS A 132 -7.42 -12.67 -20.08
C LYS A 132 -8.71 -13.43 -19.77
N GLU A 133 -9.07 -13.53 -18.50
CA GLU A 133 -10.30 -14.19 -18.05
C GLU A 133 -11.55 -13.52 -18.64
N ALA A 134 -11.58 -12.19 -18.73
CA ALA A 134 -12.67 -11.45 -19.36
C ALA A 134 -12.75 -11.68 -20.89
N THR A 135 -11.61 -11.81 -21.57
CA THR A 135 -11.57 -12.11 -23.02
C THR A 135 -11.91 -13.56 -23.35
N GLU A 136 -11.65 -14.49 -22.43
CA GLU A 136 -11.90 -15.92 -22.60
C GLU A 136 -13.29 -16.37 -22.11
N GLY A 137 -13.91 -15.61 -21.19
CA GLY A 137 -15.14 -15.99 -20.48
C GLY A 137 -16.48 -15.54 -21.07
N GLY A 138 -16.52 -14.83 -22.20
CA GLY A 138 -17.76 -14.18 -22.67
C GLY A 138 -18.14 -12.96 -21.82
N PRO A 139 -19.18 -12.18 -22.18
CA PRO A 139 -19.36 -10.82 -21.66
C PRO A 139 -19.47 -10.85 -20.13
N THR A 140 -18.51 -10.20 -19.47
CA THR A 140 -18.54 -10.00 -18.03
C THR A 140 -19.75 -9.12 -17.74
N GLY A 141 -20.79 -9.75 -17.17
CA GLY A 141 -22.08 -9.13 -16.90
C GLY A 141 -21.95 -7.91 -16.00
N TRP A 142 -21.78 -6.77 -16.64
CA TRP A 142 -22.38 -5.50 -16.29
C TRP A 142 -23.64 -5.34 -17.14
#